data_AF-A0A0R3F8M4-F1
#
_entry.id   AF-A0A0R3F8M4-F1
#
_cell.length_a   1.000
_cell.length_b   1.000
_cell.length_c   1.000
_cell.angle_alpha   90.00
_cell.angle_beta   90.00
_cell.angle_gamma   90.00
#
_symmetry.space_group_name_H-M   'P 1'
#
loop_
_entity.id
_entity.type
_entity.pdbx_description
1 polymer ?
#
loop_
_entity_poly.entity_id
_entity_poly.type
_entity_poly.pdbx_seq_one_letter_code
_entity_poly.pdbx_strand_id
1 'polypeptide(L)'
;MTVPRDIQTWLPTLDAMLQDASPRINLVEGAITFAEHSFGWSFTYDGANPTNSPATDYFREAAFRIHQGLDKQFGAVLRASRAGLREVHLVELPQNVSYGLGGDIVGDLVRDDGALPAPYRRQAERCPRAAPAPGTDPSALAALAARKIPGAQPATQEEILAVESRLGIALPEEIRALYLTAGSGELVLNEDPDAGDFYGMDIIPLGDGPYRQAYLPENRLSAWKYGATETLAPDPNGRIQPLAGTALWFPVGTDGAGNVYCADLAPAENGHYGQVIFLDHELNTGAELVSDSFTDLLVHQRLCPPTGPVRDAVKVYLNRVAIEDAAARDDLEVVCLGISDTAVDLGPLLDHSSVRTIDASYSRLAEPMQVNSFPALEYLSMTSRDWRALLDTDSVPGGLMAANIDGADAIETVAIANEILTRWGRPLITVTALHLENKPRRRAVWWRRSKLN
;
A
#
# COMPACT_ATOMS: atom_id res chain seq x y z
N MET A 1 13.67 17.39 14.71
CA MET A 1 14.71 17.11 15.73
C MET A 1 15.19 15.70 15.45
N THR A 2 16.49 15.44 15.51
CA THR A 2 17.06 14.14 15.11
C THR A 2 16.64 12.99 16.02
N VAL A 3 16.53 11.77 15.47
CA VAL A 3 16.21 10.52 16.18
C VAL A 3 17.01 10.41 17.51
N PRO A 4 16.38 10.18 18.67
CA PRO A 4 17.08 10.10 19.95
C PRO A 4 18.02 8.89 20.03
N ARG A 5 19.32 9.16 20.15
CA ARG A 5 20.38 8.13 20.23
C ARG A 5 20.93 7.90 21.64
N ASP A 6 20.28 8.44 22.66
CA ASP A 6 20.63 8.20 24.06
C ASP A 6 19.62 7.24 24.70
N ILE A 7 20.12 6.13 25.27
CA ILE A 7 19.29 5.14 25.97
C ILE A 7 18.48 5.78 27.11
N GLN A 8 18.98 6.84 27.74
CA GLN A 8 18.26 7.55 28.82
C GLN A 8 16.92 8.13 28.34
N THR A 9 16.83 8.56 27.08
CA THR A 9 15.57 9.05 26.49
C THR A 9 14.54 7.93 26.32
N TRP A 10 14.99 6.69 26.16
CA TRP A 10 14.15 5.52 25.92
C TRP A 10 13.75 4.76 27.18
N LEU A 11 14.47 4.95 28.30
CA LEU A 11 14.17 4.26 29.57
C LEU A 11 12.69 4.41 30.00
N PRO A 12 12.06 5.60 29.94
CA PRO A 12 10.64 5.73 30.30
C PRO A 12 9.73 4.85 29.43
N THR A 13 10.04 4.70 28.14
CA THR A 13 9.29 3.86 27.20
C THR A 13 9.48 2.38 27.50
N LEU A 14 10.71 1.94 27.77
CA LEU A 14 11.02 0.56 28.14
C LEU A 14 10.41 0.16 29.50
N ASP A 15 10.42 1.07 30.47
CA ASP A 15 9.80 0.84 31.77
C ASP A 15 8.26 0.79 31.67
N ALA A 16 7.68 1.65 30.81
CA ALA A 16 6.25 1.63 30.53
C ALA A 16 5.79 0.31 29.90
N MET A 17 6.56 -0.28 28.97
CA MET A 17 6.26 -1.62 28.42
C MET A 17 6.10 -2.69 29.51
N LEU A 18 6.97 -2.67 30.53
CA LEU A 18 6.91 -3.62 31.65
C LEU A 18 5.80 -3.29 32.66
N GLN A 19 5.38 -2.03 32.74
CA GLN A 19 4.28 -1.59 33.59
C GLN A 19 2.92 -1.99 33.00
N ASP A 20 2.78 -1.84 31.69
CA ASP A 20 1.61 -2.25 30.92
C ASP A 20 1.46 -3.79 30.85
N ALA A 21 2.58 -4.52 30.81
CA ALA A 21 2.57 -5.98 30.81
C ALA A 21 2.19 -6.56 32.18
N SER A 22 1.49 -7.71 32.16
CA SER A 22 1.15 -8.46 33.37
C SER A 22 2.38 -8.70 34.26
N PRO A 23 2.24 -8.68 35.60
CA PRO A 23 3.34 -8.98 36.53
C PRO A 23 4.01 -10.34 36.31
N ARG A 24 3.34 -11.27 35.60
CA ARG A 24 3.88 -12.60 35.28
C ARG A 24 4.81 -12.61 34.07
N ILE A 25 4.75 -11.58 33.22
CA ILE A 25 5.60 -11.47 32.04
C ILE A 25 6.97 -10.97 32.47
N ASN A 26 8.01 -11.69 32.08
CA ASN A 26 9.39 -11.36 32.46
C ASN A 26 10.09 -10.52 31.40
N LEU A 27 9.82 -10.78 30.13
CA LEU A 27 10.42 -10.15 28.96
C LEU A 27 9.31 -9.61 28.06
N VAL A 28 9.42 -8.33 27.70
CA VAL A 28 8.61 -7.69 26.67
C VAL A 28 9.54 -7.28 25.55
N GLU A 29 9.21 -7.72 24.35
CA GLU A 29 9.94 -7.40 23.12
C GLU A 29 8.95 -6.85 22.11
N GLY A 30 9.42 -6.01 21.21
CA GLY A 30 8.59 -5.57 20.11
C GLY A 30 9.21 -4.47 19.28
N ALA A 31 8.41 -3.97 18.36
CA ALA A 31 8.81 -2.95 17.40
C ALA A 31 7.88 -1.75 17.51
N ILE A 32 8.44 -0.57 17.29
CA ILE A 32 7.70 0.67 17.12
C ILE A 32 8.18 1.36 15.85
N THR A 33 7.24 1.85 15.05
CA THR A 33 7.49 2.68 13.88
C THR A 33 6.87 4.05 14.10
N PHE A 34 7.65 5.11 13.87
CA PHE A 34 7.18 6.49 13.97
C PHE A 34 7.11 7.10 12.58
N ALA A 35 5.95 7.61 12.19
CA ALA A 35 5.70 8.42 10.99
C ALA A 35 5.43 9.89 11.38
N GLU A 36 5.25 10.77 10.40
CA GLU A 36 5.12 12.22 10.64
C GLU A 36 3.97 12.57 11.60
N HIS A 37 2.83 11.89 11.47
CA HIS A 37 1.61 12.20 12.25
C HIS A 37 1.07 11.01 13.05
N SER A 38 1.76 9.88 13.02
CA SER A 38 1.31 8.65 13.66
C SER A 38 2.48 7.78 14.08
N PHE A 39 2.22 6.80 14.93
CA PHE A 39 3.17 5.73 15.23
C PHE A 39 2.39 4.45 15.51
N GLY A 40 2.98 3.31 15.16
CA GLY A 40 2.41 1.98 15.35
C GLY A 40 3.39 1.08 16.09
N TRP A 41 2.90 0.06 16.77
CA TRP A 41 3.75 -0.86 17.53
C TRP A 41 3.14 -2.26 17.59
N SER A 42 4.01 -3.24 17.83
CA SER A 42 3.67 -4.63 18.09
C SER A 42 4.54 -5.14 19.25
N PHE A 43 4.00 -6.05 20.07
CA PHE A 43 4.71 -6.63 21.21
C PHE A 43 4.52 -8.14 21.29
N THR A 44 5.54 -8.80 21.80
CA THR A 44 5.52 -10.17 22.29
C THR A 44 5.85 -10.21 23.78
N TYR A 45 5.26 -11.16 24.50
CA TYR A 45 5.41 -11.38 25.92
C TYR A 45 6.00 -12.76 26.16
N ASP A 46 7.21 -12.80 26.71
CA ASP A 46 8.01 -14.02 26.90
C ASP A 46 8.08 -14.89 25.61
N GLY A 47 8.21 -14.23 24.45
CA GLY A 47 8.30 -14.86 23.14
C GLY A 47 6.95 -15.29 22.52
N ALA A 48 5.82 -14.99 23.15
CA ALA A 48 4.49 -15.29 22.63
C ALA A 48 3.71 -14.02 22.26
N ASN A 49 2.89 -14.10 21.21
CA ASN A 49 1.93 -13.02 20.92
C ASN A 49 0.91 -12.91 22.06
N PRO A 50 0.55 -11.69 22.49
CA PRO A 50 -0.44 -11.49 23.53
C PRO A 50 -1.81 -12.02 23.07
N THR A 51 -2.50 -12.75 23.94
CA THR A 51 -3.82 -13.35 23.63
C THR A 51 -4.95 -12.34 23.55
N ASN A 52 -4.75 -11.14 24.11
CA ASN A 52 -5.67 -10.01 24.06
C ASN A 52 -4.90 -8.76 23.66
N SER A 53 -5.61 -7.73 23.18
CA SER A 53 -5.00 -6.41 22.95
C SER A 53 -4.26 -5.95 24.20
N PRO A 54 -2.94 -5.70 24.10
CA PRO A 54 -2.16 -5.30 25.26
C PRO A 54 -2.68 -3.96 25.80
N ALA A 55 -2.77 -3.83 27.13
CA ALA A 55 -2.84 -2.50 27.75
C ALA A 55 -1.59 -1.74 27.31
N THR A 56 -1.74 -0.50 26.85
CA THR A 56 -0.62 0.28 26.29
C THR A 56 -0.70 1.75 26.67
N ASP A 57 -1.40 2.08 27.75
CA ASP A 57 -1.66 3.46 28.15
C ASP A 57 -0.36 4.17 28.51
N TYR A 58 0.46 3.53 29.37
CA TYR A 58 1.74 4.10 29.79
C TYR A 58 2.74 4.13 28.63
N PHE A 59 2.77 3.06 27.82
CA PHE A 59 3.66 2.97 26.68
C PHE A 59 3.34 4.04 25.64
N ARG A 60 2.07 4.21 25.29
CA ARG A 60 1.62 5.18 24.29
C ARG A 60 1.98 6.61 24.70
N GLU A 61 1.82 6.96 25.98
CA GLU A 61 2.21 8.28 26.49
C GLU A 61 3.74 8.48 26.44
N ALA A 62 4.53 7.46 26.79
CA ALA A 62 5.98 7.52 26.70
C ALA A 62 6.48 7.61 25.24
N ALA A 63 5.91 6.81 24.34
CA ALA A 63 6.19 6.84 22.91
C ALA A 63 5.81 8.18 22.28
N PHE A 64 4.66 8.76 22.66
CA PHE A 64 4.23 10.07 22.16
C PHE A 64 5.23 11.19 22.46
N ARG A 65 5.89 11.15 23.63
CA ARG A 65 6.95 12.12 23.96
C ARG A 65 8.18 12.00 23.06
N ILE A 66 8.48 10.80 22.56
CA ILE A 66 9.52 10.57 21.54
C ILE A 66 9.04 11.11 20.19
N HIS A 67 7.77 10.85 19.84
CA HIS A 67 7.17 11.25 18.57
C HIS A 67 7.15 12.77 18.35
N GLN A 68 6.81 13.57 19.37
CA GLN A 68 6.68 15.03 19.28
C GLN A 68 7.93 15.78 18.78
N GLY A 69 9.11 15.15 18.77
CA GLY A 69 10.36 15.75 18.32
C GLY A 69 10.78 15.40 16.89
N LEU A 70 10.08 14.52 16.19
CA LEU A 70 10.63 13.88 14.99
C LEU A 70 10.44 14.71 13.73
N ASP A 71 11.45 14.65 12.84
CA ASP A 71 11.42 15.24 11.49
C ASP A 71 11.50 14.20 10.37
N LYS A 72 11.62 12.91 10.71
CA LYS A 72 11.70 11.80 9.77
C LYS A 72 11.10 10.53 10.34
N GLN A 73 10.65 9.66 9.44
CA GLN A 73 10.20 8.31 9.78
C GLN A 73 11.39 7.48 10.29
N PHE A 74 11.19 6.72 11.37
CA PHE A 74 12.18 5.74 11.84
C PHE A 74 11.53 4.59 12.62
N GLY A 75 12.26 3.48 12.75
CA GLY A 75 11.83 2.32 13.54
C GLY A 75 12.74 2.06 14.74
N ALA A 76 12.23 1.38 15.76
CA ALA A 76 13.03 0.87 16.86
C ALA A 76 12.53 -0.50 17.34
N VAL A 77 13.45 -1.44 17.55
CA VAL A 77 13.18 -2.67 18.31
C VAL A 77 13.46 -2.38 19.78
N LEU A 78 12.51 -2.72 20.64
CA LEU A 78 12.54 -2.47 22.08
C LEU A 78 12.55 -3.80 22.82
N ARG A 79 13.47 -3.96 23.78
CA ARG A 79 13.54 -5.14 24.64
C ARG A 79 13.71 -4.73 26.09
N ALA A 80 12.80 -5.17 26.95
CA ALA A 80 12.81 -4.86 28.37
C ALA A 80 12.48 -6.09 29.20
N SER A 81 13.24 -6.32 30.27
CA SER A 81 12.94 -7.40 31.21
C SER A 81 12.89 -6.96 32.66
N ARG A 82 12.13 -7.68 33.50
CA ARG A 82 12.10 -7.47 34.95
C ARG A 82 13.44 -7.81 35.62
N ALA A 83 14.30 -8.59 34.94
CA ALA A 83 15.66 -8.88 35.38
C ALA A 83 16.66 -7.73 35.10
N GLY A 84 16.21 -6.64 34.46
CA GLY A 84 17.00 -5.43 34.23
C GLY A 84 17.52 -5.27 32.81
N LEU A 85 17.07 -6.07 31.84
CA LEU A 85 17.39 -5.85 30.42
C LEU A 85 16.74 -4.55 29.94
N ARG A 86 17.51 -3.67 29.30
CA ARG A 86 17.05 -2.43 28.67
C ARG A 86 17.83 -2.22 27.38
N GLU A 87 17.21 -2.57 26.26
CA GLU A 87 17.83 -2.49 24.94
C GLU A 87 16.90 -1.79 23.95
N VAL A 88 17.49 -0.96 23.12
CA VAL A 88 16.84 -0.36 21.96
C VAL A 88 17.74 -0.55 20.75
N HIS A 89 17.21 -1.11 19.67
CA HIS A 89 17.88 -1.11 18.39
C HIS A 89 17.16 -0.13 17.47
N LEU A 90 17.77 1.02 17.21
CA LEU A 90 17.26 1.99 16.25
C LEU A 90 17.48 1.44 14.84
N VAL A 91 16.42 1.40 14.03
CA VAL A 91 16.44 0.88 12.67
C VAL A 91 16.13 2.02 11.69
N GLU A 92 17.14 2.39 10.91
CA GLU A 92 17.05 3.40 9.86
C GLU A 92 17.04 2.71 8.50
N LEU A 93 15.95 2.90 7.74
CA LEU A 93 15.76 2.29 6.43
C LEU A 93 16.25 3.22 5.32
N PRO A 94 16.91 2.69 4.28
CA PRO A 94 17.18 3.44 3.06
C PRO A 94 15.91 3.60 2.22
N GLN A 95 15.92 4.50 1.23
CA GLN A 95 14.75 4.85 0.41
C GLN A 95 14.13 3.65 -0.33
N ASN A 96 14.93 2.63 -0.66
CA ASN A 96 14.46 1.43 -1.36
C ASN A 96 13.90 0.35 -0.43
N VAL A 97 13.68 0.66 0.85
CA VAL A 97 13.05 -0.24 1.81
C VAL A 97 11.91 0.51 2.49
N SER A 98 10.70 -0.02 2.39
CA SER A 98 9.54 0.56 3.07
C SER A 98 9.48 0.13 4.53
N TYR A 99 8.80 0.91 5.36
CA TYR A 99 8.39 0.47 6.68
C TYR A 99 7.18 -0.46 6.56
N GLY A 100 7.14 -1.50 7.39
CA GLY A 100 5.98 -2.38 7.47
C GLY A 100 4.78 -1.68 8.13
N LEU A 101 3.60 -2.25 7.93
CA LEU A 101 2.37 -1.79 8.57
C LEU A 101 2.16 -2.51 9.91
N GLY A 102 1.44 -1.88 10.83
CA GLY A 102 1.03 -2.55 12.08
C GLY A 102 2.16 -2.85 13.08
N GLY A 103 3.32 -2.21 12.95
CA GLY A 103 4.46 -2.39 13.86
C GLY A 103 5.62 -3.17 13.26
N ASP A 104 5.48 -3.73 12.06
CA ASP A 104 6.60 -4.36 11.34
C ASP A 104 7.63 -3.30 10.92
N ILE A 105 8.90 -3.52 11.26
CA ILE A 105 9.94 -2.52 10.98
C ILE A 105 10.31 -2.54 9.49
N VAL A 106 10.50 -3.72 8.93
CA VAL A 106 10.95 -3.89 7.54
C VAL A 106 9.75 -4.31 6.71
N GLY A 107 9.38 -3.48 5.73
CA GLY A 107 8.36 -3.77 4.74
C GLY A 107 8.98 -4.40 3.49
N ASP A 108 8.63 -3.84 2.34
CA ASP A 108 9.10 -4.30 1.04
C ASP A 108 10.51 -3.79 0.75
N LEU A 109 11.38 -4.69 0.30
CA LEU A 109 12.67 -4.38 -0.30
C LEU A 109 12.44 -4.18 -1.80
N VAL A 110 12.75 -3.01 -2.33
CA VAL A 110 12.65 -2.70 -3.76
C VAL A 110 14.04 -2.71 -4.37
N ARG A 111 14.19 -3.44 -5.48
CA ARG A 111 15.48 -3.59 -6.17
C ARG A 111 15.88 -2.31 -6.90
N ASP A 112 14.95 -1.75 -7.68
CA ASP A 112 15.18 -0.62 -8.57
C ASP A 112 14.29 0.57 -8.17
N ASP A 113 14.84 1.78 -8.15
CA ASP A 113 14.08 2.99 -7.76
C ASP A 113 12.91 3.23 -8.71
N GLY A 114 11.71 3.44 -8.17
CA GLY A 114 10.50 3.63 -8.95
C GLY A 114 9.97 2.37 -9.64
N ALA A 115 10.50 1.18 -9.30
CA ALA A 115 9.92 -0.06 -9.79
C ALA A 115 8.46 -0.20 -9.30
N LEU A 116 7.58 -0.69 -10.19
CA LEU A 116 6.17 -0.90 -9.93
C LEU A 116 5.76 -2.34 -10.30
N PRO A 117 4.79 -2.95 -9.60
CA PRO A 117 4.24 -4.25 -9.98
C PRO A 117 3.59 -4.22 -11.36
N ALA A 118 3.49 -5.37 -12.03
CA ALA A 118 3.02 -5.48 -13.41
C ALA A 118 1.68 -4.75 -13.70
N PRO A 119 0.63 -4.81 -12.86
CA PRO A 119 -0.62 -4.09 -13.13
C PRO A 119 -0.47 -2.58 -13.25
N TYR A 120 0.51 -2.00 -12.55
CA TYR A 120 0.81 -0.57 -12.48
C TYR A 120 1.72 -0.10 -13.61
N ARG A 121 2.38 -1.03 -14.30
CA ARG A 121 3.21 -0.75 -15.48
C ARG A 121 2.40 -0.76 -16.78
N ARG A 122 1.15 -1.30 -16.75
CA ARG A 122 0.26 -1.33 -17.92
C ARG A 122 -0.05 0.09 -18.38
N GLN A 123 0.13 0.34 -19.67
CA GLN A 123 -0.16 1.63 -20.28
C GLN A 123 -1.55 1.58 -20.91
N ALA A 124 -2.26 2.71 -20.85
CA ALA A 124 -3.52 2.84 -21.56
C ALA A 124 -3.30 2.85 -23.08
N GLU A 125 -4.07 2.04 -23.79
CA GLU A 125 -4.06 2.03 -25.24
C GLU A 125 -5.14 2.96 -25.79
N ARG A 126 -4.83 3.75 -26.82
CA ARG A 126 -5.87 4.58 -27.44
C ARG A 126 -6.78 3.70 -28.27
N CYS A 127 -8.10 3.85 -28.09
CA CYS A 127 -9.10 3.28 -28.98
C CYS A 127 -9.51 4.33 -30.03
N PRO A 128 -9.00 4.32 -31.28
CA PRO A 128 -9.29 5.37 -32.26
C PRO A 128 -10.75 5.40 -32.72
N ARG A 129 -11.49 4.31 -32.46
CA ARG A 129 -12.91 4.16 -32.79
C ARG A 129 -13.83 4.66 -31.68
N ALA A 130 -13.29 4.95 -30.48
CA ALA A 130 -14.09 5.45 -29.37
C ALA A 130 -14.68 6.82 -29.74
N ALA A 131 -16.00 6.93 -29.59
CA ALA A 131 -16.75 8.15 -29.81
C ALA A 131 -17.53 8.51 -28.55
N PRO A 132 -17.89 9.79 -28.34
CA PRO A 132 -18.81 10.17 -27.27
C PRO A 132 -20.12 9.39 -27.33
N ALA A 133 -20.74 9.18 -26.18
CA ALA A 133 -22.03 8.50 -26.14
C ALA A 133 -23.11 9.32 -26.86
N PRO A 134 -24.13 8.68 -27.48
CA PRO A 134 -25.21 9.41 -28.17
C PRO A 134 -26.00 10.37 -27.27
N GLY A 135 -26.01 10.15 -25.95
CA GLY A 135 -26.66 11.01 -24.96
C GLY A 135 -25.89 12.28 -24.58
N THR A 136 -24.67 12.47 -25.11
CA THR A 136 -23.82 13.62 -24.78
C THR A 136 -24.44 14.93 -25.26
N ASP A 137 -24.67 15.89 -24.37
CA ASP A 137 -25.14 17.24 -24.66
C ASP A 137 -24.35 18.28 -23.85
N PRO A 138 -23.29 18.87 -24.45
CA PRO A 138 -22.47 19.88 -23.81
C PRO A 138 -23.26 21.13 -23.36
N SER A 139 -24.31 21.49 -24.09
CA SER A 139 -25.11 22.68 -23.78
C SER A 139 -26.01 22.44 -22.57
N ALA A 140 -26.61 21.25 -22.46
CA ALA A 140 -27.42 20.88 -21.30
C ALA A 140 -26.57 20.78 -20.03
N LEU A 141 -25.36 20.21 -20.13
CA LEU A 141 -24.44 20.10 -19.00
C LEU A 141 -23.97 21.50 -18.52
N ALA A 142 -23.58 22.37 -19.45
CA ALA A 142 -23.25 23.77 -19.13
C ALA A 142 -24.43 24.51 -18.48
N ALA A 143 -25.65 24.36 -19.01
CA ALA A 143 -26.84 24.98 -18.44
C ALA A 143 -27.15 24.48 -17.02
N LEU A 144 -26.91 23.19 -16.74
CA LEU A 144 -27.02 22.64 -15.39
C LEU A 144 -25.99 23.26 -14.45
N ALA A 145 -24.71 23.30 -14.85
CA ALA A 145 -23.63 23.85 -14.05
C ALA A 145 -23.87 25.34 -13.72
N ALA A 146 -24.25 26.16 -14.70
CA ALA A 146 -24.56 27.57 -14.50
C ALA A 146 -25.72 27.79 -13.52
N ARG A 147 -26.71 26.89 -13.52
CA ARG A 147 -27.87 26.94 -12.61
C ARG A 147 -27.50 26.50 -11.20
N LYS A 148 -26.68 25.45 -11.06
CA LYS A 148 -26.34 24.84 -9.76
C LYS A 148 -25.20 25.57 -9.04
N ILE A 149 -24.31 26.22 -9.78
CA ILE A 149 -23.16 26.95 -9.23
C ILE A 149 -23.21 28.41 -9.72
N PRO A 150 -24.20 29.21 -9.25
CA PRO A 150 -24.35 30.59 -9.70
C PRO A 150 -23.12 31.42 -9.30
N GLY A 151 -22.52 32.10 -10.28
CA GLY A 151 -21.32 32.93 -10.07
C GLY A 151 -20.01 32.15 -10.04
N ALA A 152 -20.01 30.88 -10.46
CA ALA A 152 -18.78 30.12 -10.67
C ALA A 152 -17.78 30.88 -11.56
N GLN A 153 -16.50 30.78 -11.22
CA GLN A 153 -15.44 31.28 -12.08
C GLN A 153 -15.18 30.25 -13.18
N PRO A 154 -15.32 30.60 -14.46
CA PRO A 154 -15.02 29.68 -15.56
C PRO A 154 -13.51 29.48 -15.70
N ALA A 155 -13.11 28.29 -16.15
CA ALA A 155 -11.77 28.09 -16.66
C ALA A 155 -11.60 28.83 -17.99
N THR A 156 -10.36 29.21 -18.29
CA THR A 156 -9.98 29.83 -19.56
C THR A 156 -9.75 28.79 -20.65
N GLN A 157 -9.84 29.22 -21.91
CA GLN A 157 -9.54 28.36 -23.04
C GLN A 157 -8.08 27.92 -23.04
N GLU A 158 -7.17 28.78 -22.57
CA GLU A 158 -5.75 28.52 -22.44
C GLU A 158 -5.45 27.43 -21.39
N GLU A 159 -6.14 27.43 -20.25
CA GLU A 159 -6.00 26.38 -19.22
C GLU A 159 -6.43 25.02 -19.77
N ILE A 160 -7.55 24.97 -20.49
CA ILE A 160 -8.03 23.73 -21.14
C ILE A 160 -6.99 23.23 -22.16
N LEU A 161 -6.50 24.12 -23.04
CA LEU A 161 -5.49 23.76 -24.04
C LEU A 161 -4.18 23.28 -23.40
N ALA A 162 -3.78 23.85 -22.26
CA ALA A 162 -2.60 23.40 -21.52
C ALA A 162 -2.77 21.97 -20.99
N VAL A 163 -3.94 21.64 -20.45
CA VAL A 163 -4.28 20.28 -20.01
C VAL A 163 -4.29 19.31 -21.18
N GLU A 164 -4.96 19.66 -22.28
CA GLU A 164 -5.02 18.82 -23.49
C GLU A 164 -3.63 18.58 -24.09
N SER A 165 -2.78 19.61 -24.11
CA SER A 165 -1.39 19.48 -24.57
C SER A 165 -0.58 18.54 -23.69
N ARG A 166 -0.81 18.53 -22.37
CA ARG A 166 -0.13 17.62 -21.44
C ARG A 166 -0.61 16.18 -21.60
N LEU A 167 -1.91 15.96 -21.78
CA LEU A 167 -2.50 14.65 -22.01
C LEU A 167 -2.19 14.11 -23.42
N GLY A 168 -1.86 15.01 -24.36
CA GLY A 168 -1.70 14.69 -25.77
C GLY A 168 -3.00 14.25 -26.45
N ILE A 169 -4.14 14.61 -25.86
CA ILE A 169 -5.50 14.32 -26.35
C ILE A 169 -6.46 15.45 -25.93
N ALA A 170 -7.49 15.72 -26.74
CA ALA A 170 -8.50 16.73 -26.46
C ALA A 170 -9.50 16.24 -25.41
N LEU A 171 -9.95 17.11 -24.51
CA LEU A 171 -11.02 16.76 -23.57
C LEU A 171 -12.35 16.62 -24.33
N PRO A 172 -13.29 15.77 -23.88
CA PRO A 172 -14.62 15.68 -24.48
C PRO A 172 -15.32 17.04 -24.45
N GLU A 173 -16.11 17.36 -25.48
CA GLU A 173 -16.75 18.67 -25.60
C GLU A 173 -17.66 19.02 -24.41
N GLU A 174 -18.32 18.03 -23.80
CA GLU A 174 -19.12 18.25 -22.59
C GLU A 174 -18.26 18.65 -21.38
N ILE A 175 -17.05 18.10 -21.25
CA ILE A 175 -16.10 18.43 -20.18
C ILE A 175 -15.55 19.84 -20.40
N ARG A 176 -15.22 20.18 -21.65
CA ARG A 176 -14.81 21.54 -22.02
C ARG A 176 -15.91 22.55 -21.67
N ALA A 177 -17.17 22.25 -22.02
CA ALA A 177 -18.32 23.10 -21.72
C ALA A 177 -18.57 23.25 -20.21
N LEU A 178 -18.40 22.17 -19.43
CA LEU A 178 -18.46 22.22 -17.97
C LEU A 178 -17.43 23.20 -17.41
N TYR A 179 -16.14 23.04 -17.74
CA TYR A 179 -15.08 23.89 -17.22
C TYR A 179 -15.17 25.35 -17.68
N LEU A 180 -15.58 25.60 -18.93
CA LEU A 180 -15.84 26.95 -19.45
C LEU A 180 -17.04 27.63 -18.78
N THR A 181 -17.86 26.88 -18.04
CA THR A 181 -18.99 27.40 -17.27
C THR A 181 -18.66 27.51 -15.79
N ALA A 182 -18.05 26.48 -15.22
CA ALA A 182 -17.63 26.39 -13.83
C ALA A 182 -16.29 25.67 -13.74
N GLY A 183 -15.22 26.43 -13.50
CA GLY A 183 -13.86 25.91 -13.36
C GLY A 183 -13.67 25.06 -12.10
N SER A 184 -14.52 25.25 -11.08
CA SER A 184 -14.54 24.53 -9.81
C SER A 184 -15.88 24.76 -9.09
N GLY A 185 -16.14 23.98 -8.05
CA GLY A 185 -17.24 24.21 -7.11
C GLY A 185 -18.22 23.04 -7.02
N GLU A 186 -19.04 23.09 -5.97
CA GLU A 186 -19.91 22.00 -5.58
C GLU A 186 -21.18 21.94 -6.46
N LEU A 187 -21.34 20.85 -7.21
CA LEU A 187 -22.50 20.58 -8.04
C LEU A 187 -23.40 19.57 -7.33
N VAL A 188 -24.37 20.07 -6.58
CA VAL A 188 -25.37 19.24 -5.88
C VAL A 188 -26.66 19.14 -6.71
N LEU A 189 -27.12 17.91 -7.01
CA LEU A 189 -28.30 17.69 -7.83
C LEU A 189 -29.60 17.91 -7.05
N ASN A 190 -29.67 17.44 -5.80
CA ASN A 190 -30.83 17.57 -4.93
C ASN A 190 -30.42 18.02 -3.52
N GLU A 191 -31.23 18.86 -2.88
CA GLU A 191 -30.98 19.30 -1.48
C GLU A 191 -31.11 18.14 -0.49
N ASP A 192 -31.94 17.16 -0.81
CA ASP A 192 -32.06 15.90 -0.09
C ASP A 192 -31.02 14.89 -0.64
N PRO A 193 -30.07 14.42 0.18
CA PRO A 193 -29.06 13.44 -0.22
C PRO A 193 -29.63 12.14 -0.74
N ASP A 194 -30.85 11.78 -0.31
CA ASP A 194 -31.49 10.50 -0.62
C ASP A 194 -32.47 10.59 -1.81
N ALA A 195 -32.63 11.78 -2.40
CA ALA A 195 -33.63 12.01 -3.45
C ALA A 195 -33.24 11.50 -4.85
N GLY A 196 -32.06 10.94 -5.03
CA GLY A 196 -31.61 10.36 -6.29
C GLY A 196 -30.46 9.37 -6.13
N ASP A 197 -30.23 8.57 -7.15
CA ASP A 197 -29.17 7.55 -7.17
C ASP A 197 -27.75 8.17 -7.25
N PHE A 198 -27.65 9.45 -7.60
CA PHE A 198 -26.42 10.23 -7.60
C PHE A 198 -26.65 11.59 -6.95
N TYR A 199 -25.91 11.90 -5.88
CA TYR A 199 -26.09 13.14 -5.11
C TYR A 199 -25.52 14.37 -5.83
N GLY A 200 -24.31 14.26 -6.34
CA GLY A 200 -23.54 15.39 -6.83
C GLY A 200 -22.04 15.14 -6.73
N MET A 201 -21.25 16.16 -7.04
CA MET A 201 -19.79 16.12 -6.94
C MET A 201 -19.23 17.54 -6.81
N ASP A 202 -18.07 17.69 -6.19
CA ASP A 202 -17.27 18.91 -6.28
C ASP A 202 -16.38 18.85 -7.52
N ILE A 203 -16.44 19.89 -8.36
CA ILE A 203 -15.67 19.98 -9.61
C ILE A 203 -14.20 20.21 -9.26
N ILE A 204 -13.34 19.27 -9.69
CA ILE A 204 -11.90 19.32 -9.46
C ILE A 204 -11.28 20.37 -10.40
N PRO A 205 -10.71 21.48 -9.91
CA PRO A 205 -10.23 22.60 -10.74
C PRO A 205 -9.08 22.21 -11.66
N LEU A 206 -9.01 22.65 -12.93
CA LEU A 206 -8.03 22.16 -13.95
C LEU A 206 -6.55 22.15 -13.56
N GLY A 207 -6.13 22.99 -12.60
CA GLY A 207 -4.75 23.04 -12.13
C GLY A 207 -4.22 21.72 -11.56
N ASP A 208 -2.92 21.64 -11.37
CA ASP A 208 -2.33 20.49 -10.69
C ASP A 208 -2.69 20.47 -9.22
N GLY A 209 -3.23 19.34 -8.77
CA GLY A 209 -3.71 19.16 -7.43
C GLY A 209 -3.70 17.68 -7.03
N PRO A 210 -3.93 17.39 -5.74
CA PRO A 210 -3.77 16.05 -5.18
C PRO A 210 -4.63 15.02 -5.91
N TYR A 211 -5.88 15.32 -6.24
CA TYR A 211 -6.77 14.38 -6.95
C TYR A 211 -6.27 13.97 -8.34
N ARG A 212 -5.58 14.87 -9.08
CA ARG A 212 -5.00 14.53 -10.39
C ARG A 212 -3.80 13.62 -10.30
N GLN A 213 -3.07 13.67 -9.18
CA GLN A 213 -1.88 12.87 -8.97
C GLN A 213 -2.22 11.55 -8.26
N ALA A 214 -3.19 11.54 -7.34
CA ALA A 214 -3.49 10.41 -6.46
C ALA A 214 -3.77 9.11 -7.21
N TYR A 215 -4.33 9.20 -8.42
CA TYR A 215 -4.74 8.05 -9.23
C TYR A 215 -3.78 7.67 -10.35
N LEU A 216 -2.60 8.32 -10.42
CA LEU A 216 -1.50 7.83 -11.24
C LEU A 216 -0.98 6.50 -10.66
N PRO A 217 -0.52 5.54 -11.49
CA PRO A 217 -0.11 4.22 -11.02
C PRO A 217 0.86 4.25 -9.84
N GLU A 218 1.89 5.09 -9.90
CA GLU A 218 2.90 5.24 -8.86
C GLU A 218 2.35 5.76 -7.53
N ASN A 219 1.27 6.54 -7.57
CA ASN A 219 0.66 7.15 -6.38
C ASN A 219 -0.48 6.31 -5.80
N ARG A 220 -1.09 5.42 -6.60
CA ARG A 220 -2.05 4.42 -6.10
C ARG A 220 -1.36 3.23 -5.42
N LEU A 221 -0.08 3.01 -5.69
CA LEU A 221 0.66 1.92 -5.09
C LEU A 221 0.95 2.22 -3.61
N SER A 222 0.08 1.73 -2.72
CA SER A 222 0.26 1.88 -1.28
C SER A 222 1.50 1.16 -0.74
N ALA A 223 1.73 -0.07 -1.20
CA ALA A 223 2.93 -0.87 -0.92
C ALA A 223 3.07 -1.98 -1.97
N TRP A 224 4.29 -2.48 -2.15
CA TRP A 224 4.58 -3.56 -3.11
C TRP A 224 3.80 -4.82 -2.77
N LYS A 225 3.72 -5.21 -1.49
CA LYS A 225 2.94 -6.39 -1.07
C LYS A 225 1.47 -6.35 -1.47
N TYR A 226 0.85 -5.17 -1.49
CA TYR A 226 -0.54 -5.03 -1.93
C TYR A 226 -0.60 -4.99 -3.45
N GLY A 227 0.14 -4.09 -4.09
CA GLY A 227 0.09 -3.94 -5.54
C GLY A 227 0.53 -5.16 -6.33
N ALA A 228 1.48 -5.95 -5.82
CA ALA A 228 1.94 -7.17 -6.48
C ALA A 228 0.89 -8.30 -6.45
N THR A 229 -0.02 -8.29 -5.48
CA THR A 229 -1.11 -9.29 -5.37
C THR A 229 -2.41 -8.84 -6.02
N GLU A 230 -2.47 -7.61 -6.53
CA GLU A 230 -3.58 -7.11 -7.34
C GLU A 230 -3.60 -7.82 -8.69
N THR A 231 -4.79 -8.13 -9.18
CA THR A 231 -4.99 -8.70 -10.51
C THR A 231 -6.19 -8.04 -11.16
N LEU A 232 -6.07 -7.78 -12.47
CA LEU A 232 -7.14 -7.21 -13.28
C LEU A 232 -7.24 -8.00 -14.57
N ALA A 233 -8.29 -8.81 -14.68
CA ALA A 233 -8.70 -9.43 -15.92
C ALA A 233 -9.58 -8.45 -16.74
N PRO A 234 -9.76 -8.69 -18.05
CA PRO A 234 -10.55 -7.82 -18.91
C PRO A 234 -11.96 -7.57 -18.38
N ASP A 235 -12.47 -6.36 -18.61
CA ASP A 235 -13.89 -6.05 -18.39
C ASP A 235 -14.74 -6.94 -19.32
N PRO A 236 -15.71 -7.72 -18.79
CA PRO A 236 -16.57 -8.60 -19.58
C PRO A 236 -17.37 -7.86 -20.66
N ASN A 237 -17.67 -6.58 -20.44
CA ASN A 237 -18.37 -5.74 -21.41
C ASN A 237 -17.42 -4.99 -22.35
N GLY A 238 -16.11 -5.04 -22.10
CA GLY A 238 -15.10 -4.35 -22.90
C GLY A 238 -15.26 -2.83 -22.91
N ARG A 239 -15.79 -2.23 -21.83
CA ARG A 239 -16.03 -0.79 -21.68
C ARG A 239 -14.81 -0.08 -21.09
N ILE A 240 -14.14 -0.70 -20.13
CA ILE A 240 -12.99 -0.13 -19.41
C ILE A 240 -11.75 -1.02 -19.56
N GLN A 241 -10.58 -0.41 -19.73
CA GLN A 241 -9.31 -1.15 -19.80
C GLN A 241 -8.84 -1.66 -18.43
N PRO A 242 -8.23 -2.86 -18.33
CA PRO A 242 -7.77 -3.46 -17.08
C PRO A 242 -6.45 -2.83 -16.56
N LEU A 243 -6.52 -1.56 -16.15
CA LEU A 243 -5.38 -0.75 -15.70
C LEU A 243 -5.43 -0.49 -14.19
N ALA A 244 -4.27 -0.41 -13.54
CA ALA A 244 -4.20 0.07 -12.16
C ALA A 244 -4.56 1.56 -12.05
N GLY A 245 -4.16 2.35 -13.04
CA GLY A 245 -4.44 3.78 -13.15
C GLY A 245 -3.85 4.32 -14.46
N THR A 246 -4.22 5.54 -14.83
CA THR A 246 -3.65 6.23 -16.00
C THR A 246 -4.01 7.71 -15.94
N ALA A 247 -3.13 8.57 -16.48
CA ALA A 247 -3.44 10.00 -16.66
C ALA A 247 -4.62 10.24 -17.62
N LEU A 248 -4.98 9.25 -18.45
CA LEU A 248 -6.12 9.31 -19.36
C LEU A 248 -7.47 9.02 -18.68
N TRP A 249 -7.47 8.66 -17.40
CA TRP A 249 -8.67 8.68 -16.56
C TRP A 249 -8.74 10.03 -15.88
N PHE A 250 -9.23 11.03 -16.61
CA PHE A 250 -9.12 12.43 -16.25
C PHE A 250 -10.08 12.81 -15.11
N PRO A 251 -9.58 13.19 -13.91
CA PRO A 251 -10.43 13.57 -12.79
C PRO A 251 -11.26 14.82 -13.07
N VAL A 252 -12.58 14.70 -12.95
CA VAL A 252 -13.54 15.80 -13.17
C VAL A 252 -14.23 16.19 -11.87
N GLY A 253 -14.64 15.21 -11.07
CA GLY A 253 -15.37 15.45 -9.82
C GLY A 253 -14.89 14.58 -8.65
N THR A 254 -15.16 15.00 -7.42
CA THR A 254 -14.92 14.22 -6.20
C THR A 254 -16.13 14.28 -5.28
N ASP A 255 -16.30 13.27 -4.44
CA ASP A 255 -17.26 13.27 -3.34
C ASP A 255 -16.73 13.93 -2.05
N GLY A 256 -15.47 14.40 -2.07
CA GLY A 256 -14.80 14.98 -0.91
C GLY A 256 -14.29 13.97 0.13
N ALA A 257 -14.54 12.67 -0.06
CA ALA A 257 -14.08 11.58 0.80
C ALA A 257 -12.88 10.82 0.23
N GLY A 258 -12.28 11.34 -0.85
CA GLY A 258 -11.14 10.75 -1.53
C GLY A 258 -11.50 10.10 -2.86
N ASN A 259 -12.78 9.78 -3.10
CA ASN A 259 -13.20 9.16 -4.34
C ASN A 259 -13.29 10.17 -5.49
N VAL A 260 -13.10 9.68 -6.71
CA VAL A 260 -13.03 10.51 -7.90
C VAL A 260 -13.90 9.96 -9.03
N TYR A 261 -14.65 10.86 -9.66
CA TYR A 261 -15.34 10.65 -10.94
C TYR A 261 -14.46 11.18 -12.06
N CYS A 262 -14.03 10.27 -12.94
CA CYS A 262 -13.18 10.59 -14.08
C CYS A 262 -13.95 10.52 -15.39
N ALA A 263 -13.55 11.37 -16.33
CA ALA A 263 -13.80 11.16 -17.75
C ALA A 263 -12.77 10.14 -18.28
N ASP A 264 -13.23 9.02 -18.80
CA ASP A 264 -12.36 8.01 -19.41
C ASP A 264 -11.99 8.43 -20.84
N LEU A 265 -10.73 8.86 -21.02
CA LEU A 265 -10.18 9.29 -22.30
C LEU A 265 -9.46 8.15 -23.05
N ALA A 266 -9.44 6.95 -22.47
CA ALA A 266 -8.90 5.75 -23.10
C ALA A 266 -9.80 4.55 -22.79
N PRO A 267 -11.08 4.58 -23.22
CA PRO A 267 -11.97 3.45 -23.02
C PRO A 267 -11.48 2.21 -23.77
N ALA A 268 -12.00 1.05 -23.37
CA ALA A 268 -11.80 -0.19 -24.13
C ALA A 268 -12.69 -0.21 -25.41
N GLU A 269 -12.62 -1.28 -26.21
CA GLU A 269 -13.19 -1.32 -27.58
C GLU A 269 -14.70 -0.98 -27.64
N ASN A 270 -15.48 -1.35 -26.62
CA ASN A 270 -16.92 -1.09 -26.57
C ASN A 270 -17.29 0.14 -25.75
N GLY A 271 -16.32 0.86 -25.20
CA GLY A 271 -16.55 2.03 -24.36
C GLY A 271 -16.79 3.33 -25.13
N HIS A 272 -17.28 4.35 -24.42
CA HIS A 272 -17.50 5.69 -24.97
C HIS A 272 -16.40 6.64 -24.56
N TYR A 273 -15.96 7.48 -25.49
CA TYR A 273 -14.98 8.52 -25.21
C TYR A 273 -15.57 9.56 -24.26
N GLY A 274 -15.02 9.68 -23.05
CA GLY A 274 -15.54 10.56 -22.01
C GLY A 274 -16.61 9.92 -21.10
N GLN A 275 -16.84 8.60 -21.19
CA GLN A 275 -17.71 7.90 -20.23
C GLN A 275 -17.25 8.16 -18.79
N VAL A 276 -18.18 8.14 -17.84
CA VAL A 276 -17.89 8.40 -16.43
C VAL A 276 -17.46 7.11 -15.76
N ILE A 277 -16.27 7.13 -15.18
CA ILE A 277 -15.75 6.04 -14.35
C ILE A 277 -15.49 6.52 -12.92
N PHE A 278 -15.64 5.62 -11.96
CA PHE A 278 -15.41 5.84 -10.55
C PHE A 278 -14.09 5.21 -10.13
N LEU A 279 -13.27 6.00 -9.44
CA LEU A 279 -12.06 5.55 -8.79
C LEU A 279 -12.25 5.60 -7.29
N ASP A 280 -12.42 4.42 -6.70
CA ASP A 280 -12.51 4.23 -5.25
C ASP A 280 -11.13 4.43 -4.61
N HIS A 281 -11.08 5.25 -3.56
CA HIS A 281 -9.86 5.52 -2.79
C HIS A 281 -9.41 4.32 -1.92
N GLU A 282 -10.29 3.36 -1.64
CA GLU A 282 -9.97 2.12 -0.94
C GLU A 282 -9.38 1.05 -1.89
N LEU A 283 -9.50 1.25 -3.20
CA LEU A 283 -9.01 0.32 -4.21
C LEU A 283 -7.70 0.81 -4.82
N ASN A 284 -6.67 -0.04 -4.82
CA ASN A 284 -5.35 0.32 -5.34
C ASN A 284 -5.27 0.24 -6.89
N THR A 285 -6.23 -0.43 -7.53
CA THR A 285 -6.24 -0.66 -8.98
C THR A 285 -7.64 -0.49 -9.57
N GLY A 286 -7.76 -0.45 -10.90
CA GLY A 286 -9.05 -0.54 -11.60
C GLY A 286 -9.95 0.69 -11.46
N ALA A 287 -11.10 0.62 -12.13
CA ALA A 287 -12.17 1.60 -12.13
C ALA A 287 -13.51 0.91 -12.38
N GLU A 288 -14.61 1.57 -12.04
CA GLU A 288 -15.97 1.09 -12.30
C GLU A 288 -16.73 2.07 -13.19
N LEU A 289 -17.54 1.57 -14.12
CA LEU A 289 -18.39 2.38 -14.98
C LEU A 289 -19.55 2.95 -14.18
N VAL A 290 -19.75 4.25 -14.26
CA VAL A 290 -20.86 4.97 -13.61
C VAL A 290 -21.92 5.35 -14.62
N SER A 291 -21.54 5.91 -15.77
CA SER A 291 -22.48 6.39 -16.78
C SER A 291 -21.81 6.52 -18.16
N ASP A 292 -22.62 6.54 -19.21
CA ASP A 292 -22.15 6.66 -20.60
C ASP A 292 -21.58 8.07 -20.91
N SER A 293 -22.00 9.11 -20.16
CA SER A 293 -21.51 10.50 -20.29
C SER A 293 -21.78 11.32 -19.01
N PHE A 294 -21.14 12.49 -18.86
CA PHE A 294 -21.46 13.39 -17.75
C PHE A 294 -22.83 14.04 -17.92
N THR A 295 -23.28 14.30 -19.15
CA THR A 295 -24.68 14.68 -19.44
C THR A 295 -25.64 13.62 -18.89
N ASP A 296 -25.41 12.34 -19.18
CA ASP A 296 -26.28 11.27 -18.70
C ASP A 296 -26.31 11.17 -17.19
N LEU A 297 -25.15 11.27 -16.53
CA LEU A 297 -25.05 11.23 -15.08
C LEU A 297 -25.72 12.45 -14.42
N LEU A 298 -25.35 13.66 -14.81
CA LEU A 298 -25.69 14.88 -14.06
C LEU A 298 -27.01 15.51 -14.49
N VAL A 299 -27.32 15.48 -15.79
CA VAL A 299 -28.54 16.09 -16.33
C VAL A 299 -29.70 15.10 -16.27
N HIS A 300 -29.44 13.84 -16.65
CA HIS A 300 -30.46 12.82 -16.78
C HIS A 300 -30.52 11.84 -15.60
N GLN A 301 -29.54 11.87 -14.67
CA GLN A 301 -29.45 10.95 -13.53
C GLN A 301 -29.52 9.48 -13.98
N ARG A 302 -28.86 9.16 -15.10
CA ARG A 302 -28.79 7.81 -15.66
C ARG A 302 -27.47 7.16 -15.28
N LEU A 303 -27.55 6.14 -14.44
CA LEU A 303 -26.41 5.28 -14.14
C LEU A 303 -26.41 4.03 -15.02
N CYS A 304 -25.20 3.58 -15.33
CA CYS A 304 -24.97 2.25 -15.87
C CYS A 304 -24.95 1.23 -14.72
N PRO A 305 -25.31 -0.03 -14.99
CA PRO A 305 -25.00 -1.12 -14.07
C PRO A 305 -23.50 -1.14 -13.76
N PRO A 306 -23.08 -1.32 -12.50
CA PRO A 306 -21.67 -1.40 -12.15
C PRO A 306 -20.96 -2.48 -12.97
N THR A 307 -19.92 -2.07 -13.69
CA THR A 307 -19.11 -2.94 -14.54
C THR A 307 -17.69 -2.40 -14.62
N GLY A 308 -16.72 -3.26 -14.90
CA GLY A 308 -15.31 -2.90 -14.98
C GLY A 308 -14.43 -4.14 -15.05
N PRO A 309 -13.11 -3.94 -15.07
CA PRO A 309 -12.13 -5.02 -15.05
C PRO A 309 -12.37 -5.99 -13.88
N VAL A 310 -12.32 -7.29 -14.14
CA VAL A 310 -12.58 -8.30 -13.11
C VAL A 310 -11.36 -8.41 -12.20
N ARG A 311 -11.54 -8.10 -10.92
CA ARG A 311 -10.52 -8.26 -9.88
C ARG A 311 -10.40 -9.72 -9.42
N ASP A 312 -9.22 -10.09 -8.95
CA ASP A 312 -8.93 -11.40 -8.32
C ASP A 312 -9.19 -12.65 -9.20
N ALA A 313 -9.47 -12.49 -10.49
CA ALA A 313 -9.80 -13.61 -11.38
C ALA A 313 -8.62 -14.56 -11.62
N VAL A 314 -7.41 -13.99 -11.77
CA VAL A 314 -6.15 -14.71 -12.08
C VAL A 314 -5.25 -14.88 -10.85
N LYS A 315 -5.88 -14.94 -9.68
CA LYS A 315 -5.27 -15.10 -8.36
C LYS A 315 -5.85 -16.31 -7.65
N VAL A 316 -5.01 -17.02 -6.88
CA VAL A 316 -5.45 -18.13 -6.03
C VAL A 316 -4.96 -17.98 -4.60
N TYR A 317 -5.76 -18.50 -3.67
CA TYR A 317 -5.38 -18.74 -2.29
C TYR A 317 -5.31 -20.26 -2.06
N LEU A 318 -4.12 -20.82 -1.89
CA LEU A 318 -3.94 -22.28 -1.79
C LEU A 318 -4.46 -22.88 -0.47
N ASN A 319 -4.74 -22.05 0.55
CA ASN A 319 -5.50 -22.47 1.73
C ASN A 319 -7.02 -22.52 1.50
N ARG A 320 -7.51 -22.13 0.31
CA ARG A 320 -8.93 -22.15 -0.08
C ARG A 320 -9.21 -22.98 -1.33
N VAL A 321 -8.20 -23.18 -2.17
CA VAL A 321 -8.28 -23.88 -3.46
C VAL A 321 -7.22 -24.97 -3.47
N ALA A 322 -7.58 -26.18 -3.90
CA ALA A 322 -6.61 -27.26 -4.06
C ALA A 322 -5.57 -26.88 -5.12
N ILE A 323 -4.31 -27.28 -4.91
CA ILE A 323 -3.24 -26.86 -5.81
C ILE A 323 -3.40 -27.45 -7.22
N GLU A 324 -4.06 -28.60 -7.34
CA GLU A 324 -4.41 -29.23 -8.61
C GLU A 324 -5.43 -28.39 -9.39
N ASP A 325 -6.41 -27.79 -8.70
CA ASP A 325 -7.38 -26.89 -9.31
C ASP A 325 -6.75 -25.55 -9.72
N ALA A 326 -5.75 -25.08 -8.95
CA ALA A 326 -4.95 -23.93 -9.32
C ALA A 326 -4.08 -24.23 -10.55
N ALA A 327 -3.49 -25.43 -10.62
CA ALA A 327 -2.64 -25.86 -11.72
C ALA A 327 -3.40 -26.05 -13.04
N ALA A 328 -4.72 -26.18 -13.00
CA ALA A 328 -5.58 -26.25 -14.18
C ALA A 328 -5.88 -24.87 -14.80
N ARG A 329 -5.38 -23.76 -14.21
CA ARG A 329 -5.64 -22.40 -14.69
C ARG A 329 -4.49 -21.88 -15.54
N ASP A 330 -4.71 -21.82 -16.85
CA ASP A 330 -3.70 -21.34 -17.81
C ASP A 330 -3.34 -19.84 -17.64
N ASP A 331 -4.19 -19.06 -16.99
CA ASP A 331 -4.07 -17.60 -16.84
C ASP A 331 -3.52 -17.15 -15.48
N LEU A 332 -3.08 -18.08 -14.64
CA LEU A 332 -2.66 -17.81 -13.26
C LEU A 332 -1.46 -16.83 -13.20
N GLU A 333 -1.64 -15.70 -12.51
CA GLU A 333 -0.58 -14.69 -12.31
C GLU A 333 -0.09 -14.59 -10.86
N VAL A 334 -0.97 -14.84 -9.89
CA VAL A 334 -0.70 -14.57 -8.47
C VAL A 334 -1.05 -15.79 -7.62
N VAL A 335 -0.09 -16.26 -6.84
CA VAL A 335 -0.24 -17.40 -5.92
C VAL A 335 -0.05 -16.91 -4.50
N CYS A 336 -1.12 -16.91 -3.71
CA CYS A 336 -1.07 -16.67 -2.27
C CYS A 336 -1.24 -18.01 -1.55
N LEU A 337 -0.35 -18.35 -0.61
CA LEU A 337 -0.52 -19.58 0.17
C LEU A 337 -1.60 -19.41 1.24
N GLY A 338 -1.78 -18.19 1.74
CA GLY A 338 -2.67 -17.89 2.86
C GLY A 338 -2.09 -18.37 4.20
N ILE A 339 -2.92 -18.38 5.25
CA ILE A 339 -2.52 -18.82 6.59
C ILE A 339 -2.71 -20.34 6.68
N SER A 340 -1.63 -21.07 6.95
CA SER A 340 -1.64 -22.53 7.12
C SER A 340 -0.39 -23.02 7.85
N ASP A 341 -0.53 -24.04 8.70
CA ASP A 341 0.60 -24.70 9.36
C ASP A 341 1.28 -25.75 8.46
N THR A 342 0.61 -26.14 7.38
CA THR A 342 1.09 -27.16 6.44
C THR A 342 1.99 -26.53 5.39
N ALA A 343 3.17 -27.12 5.19
CA ALA A 343 4.08 -26.69 4.13
C ALA A 343 3.48 -27.02 2.75
N VAL A 344 3.56 -26.08 1.81
CA VAL A 344 2.99 -26.19 0.46
C VAL A 344 4.09 -26.53 -0.53
N ASP A 345 3.90 -27.60 -1.29
CA ASP A 345 4.74 -27.99 -2.42
C ASP A 345 4.19 -27.31 -3.69
N LEU A 346 4.98 -26.46 -4.35
CA LEU A 346 4.60 -25.77 -5.59
C LEU A 346 4.79 -26.62 -6.84
N GLY A 347 5.21 -27.88 -6.71
CA GLY A 347 5.47 -28.82 -7.80
C GLY A 347 4.40 -28.83 -8.92
N PRO A 348 3.10 -28.86 -8.60
CA PRO A 348 2.03 -28.81 -9.61
C PRO A 348 1.95 -27.50 -10.41
N LEU A 349 2.53 -26.41 -9.91
CA LEU A 349 2.46 -25.08 -10.53
C LEU A 349 3.67 -24.73 -11.39
N LEU A 350 4.75 -25.54 -11.38
CA LEU A 350 6.04 -25.16 -11.96
C LEU A 350 6.00 -24.86 -13.48
N ASP A 351 5.01 -25.36 -14.20
CA ASP A 351 4.84 -25.11 -15.63
C ASP A 351 4.18 -23.75 -15.95
N HIS A 352 3.73 -22.98 -14.94
CA HIS A 352 3.07 -21.69 -15.14
C HIS A 352 4.08 -20.57 -15.37
N SER A 353 4.29 -20.22 -16.63
CA SER A 353 5.19 -19.13 -17.03
C SER A 353 4.69 -17.72 -16.68
N SER A 354 3.40 -17.55 -16.40
CA SER A 354 2.74 -16.27 -16.11
C SER A 354 2.74 -15.88 -14.63
N VAL A 355 3.06 -16.81 -13.72
CA VAL A 355 3.09 -16.53 -12.28
C VAL A 355 4.19 -15.51 -11.99
N ARG A 356 3.76 -14.31 -11.62
CA ARG A 356 4.61 -13.16 -11.34
C ARG A 356 4.74 -12.84 -9.86
N THR A 357 3.82 -13.35 -9.04
CA THR A 357 3.80 -13.12 -7.60
C THR A 357 3.59 -14.43 -6.85
N ILE A 358 4.46 -14.69 -5.88
CA ILE A 358 4.24 -15.70 -4.85
C ILE A 358 4.25 -15.01 -3.49
N ASP A 359 3.14 -15.12 -2.78
CA ASP A 359 2.98 -14.65 -1.40
C ASP A 359 2.83 -15.84 -0.44
N ALA A 360 3.93 -16.16 0.23
CA ALA A 360 4.06 -17.18 1.26
C ALA A 360 4.29 -16.55 2.65
N SER A 361 3.83 -15.33 2.90
CA SER A 361 4.09 -14.63 4.18
C SER A 361 3.61 -15.41 5.41
N TYR A 362 2.51 -16.16 5.31
CA TYR A 362 1.88 -16.83 6.47
C TYR A 362 1.85 -18.36 6.39
N SER A 363 2.64 -18.93 5.50
CA SER A 363 2.73 -20.38 5.27
C SER A 363 4.15 -20.74 4.88
N ARG A 364 4.50 -22.01 4.99
CA ARG A 364 5.82 -22.50 4.61
C ARG A 364 5.79 -23.11 3.22
N LEU A 365 6.88 -22.96 2.49
CA LEU A 365 7.13 -23.77 1.30
C LEU A 365 7.73 -25.11 1.73
N ALA A 366 7.29 -26.20 1.11
CA ALA A 366 7.92 -27.51 1.30
C ALA A 366 9.33 -27.51 0.70
N GLU A 367 9.48 -26.90 -0.47
CA GLU A 367 10.74 -26.78 -1.21
C GLU A 367 10.93 -25.32 -1.69
N PRO A 368 11.57 -24.44 -0.89
CA PRO A 368 11.72 -23.02 -1.21
C PRO A 368 12.34 -22.76 -2.60
N MET A 369 13.22 -23.65 -3.05
CA MET A 369 13.91 -23.58 -4.34
C MET A 369 13.00 -23.59 -5.56
N GLN A 370 11.77 -24.10 -5.43
CA GLN A 370 10.78 -24.15 -6.51
C GLN A 370 10.39 -22.77 -7.05
N VAL A 371 10.56 -21.70 -6.25
CA VAL A 371 10.27 -20.34 -6.70
C VAL A 371 11.15 -19.91 -7.90
N ASN A 372 12.30 -20.56 -8.11
CA ASN A 372 13.17 -20.29 -9.27
C ASN A 372 12.64 -20.86 -10.59
N SER A 373 11.60 -21.69 -10.56
CA SER A 373 10.97 -22.24 -11.78
C SER A 373 10.03 -21.24 -12.47
N PHE A 374 9.72 -20.11 -11.85
CA PHE A 374 8.76 -19.13 -12.36
C PHE A 374 9.48 -17.97 -13.06
N PRO A 375 9.54 -17.95 -14.41
CA PRO A 375 10.34 -16.96 -15.15
C PRO A 375 9.78 -15.54 -15.08
N ALA A 376 8.48 -15.38 -14.83
CA ALA A 376 7.83 -14.07 -14.69
C ALA A 376 7.85 -13.53 -13.24
N LEU A 377 8.43 -14.26 -12.28
CA LEU A 377 8.41 -13.90 -10.86
C LEU A 377 9.11 -12.54 -10.63
N GLU A 378 8.30 -11.52 -10.31
CA GLU A 378 8.74 -10.16 -10.03
C GLU A 378 8.65 -9.82 -8.53
N TYR A 379 7.75 -10.47 -7.80
CA TYR A 379 7.58 -10.25 -6.36
C TYR A 379 7.51 -11.57 -5.59
N LEU A 380 8.24 -11.61 -4.49
CA LEU A 380 8.32 -12.77 -3.62
C LEU A 380 8.20 -12.34 -2.16
N SER A 381 7.17 -12.85 -1.48
CA SER A 381 7.08 -12.77 -0.03
C SER A 381 7.16 -14.17 0.56
N MET A 382 7.98 -14.36 1.58
CA MET A 382 8.08 -15.63 2.29
C MET A 382 8.65 -15.45 3.69
N THR A 383 8.56 -16.51 4.49
CA THR A 383 9.09 -16.54 5.85
C THR A 383 10.62 -16.36 5.85
N SER A 384 11.14 -15.83 6.96
CA SER A 384 12.58 -15.69 7.21
C SER A 384 13.34 -17.01 7.01
N ARG A 385 12.71 -18.13 7.37
CA ARG A 385 13.25 -19.49 7.19
C ARG A 385 13.41 -19.85 5.72
N ASP A 386 12.41 -19.59 4.89
CA ASP A 386 12.44 -19.94 3.47
C ASP A 386 13.42 -19.03 2.72
N TRP A 387 13.51 -17.74 3.09
CA TRP A 387 14.54 -16.83 2.60
C TRP A 387 15.96 -17.31 2.91
N ARG A 388 16.19 -17.79 4.15
CA ARG A 388 17.49 -18.37 4.54
C ARG A 388 17.88 -19.54 3.66
N ALA A 389 16.95 -20.44 3.34
CA ALA A 389 17.21 -21.56 2.44
C ALA A 389 17.67 -21.10 1.04
N LEU A 390 17.08 -20.03 0.49
CA LEU A 390 17.51 -19.45 -0.80
C LEU A 390 18.86 -18.75 -0.70
N LEU A 391 19.11 -17.99 0.38
CA LEU A 391 20.35 -17.25 0.57
C LEU A 391 21.55 -18.17 0.77
N ASP A 392 21.40 -19.23 1.58
CA ASP A 392 22.44 -20.21 1.90
C ASP A 392 22.87 -21.03 0.67
N THR A 393 21.98 -21.14 -0.32
CA THR A 393 22.20 -21.89 -1.57
C THR A 393 22.45 -20.99 -2.78
N ASP A 394 22.64 -19.68 -2.57
CA ASP A 394 22.87 -18.70 -3.63
C ASP A 394 21.77 -18.67 -4.72
N SER A 395 20.53 -18.93 -4.31
CA SER A 395 19.42 -19.24 -5.21
C SER A 395 18.27 -18.24 -5.13
N VAL A 396 18.58 -16.98 -4.82
CA VAL A 396 17.61 -15.89 -4.88
C VAL A 396 17.24 -15.61 -6.35
N PRO A 397 15.95 -15.60 -6.74
CA PRO A 397 15.57 -15.39 -8.13
C PRO A 397 16.06 -14.04 -8.67
N GLY A 398 16.76 -14.05 -9.81
CA GLY A 398 17.32 -12.85 -10.43
C GLY A 398 16.28 -11.90 -11.04
N GLY A 399 15.06 -12.38 -11.27
CA GLY A 399 13.95 -11.61 -11.84
C GLY A 399 13.23 -10.68 -10.86
N LEU A 400 13.46 -10.84 -9.55
CA LEU A 400 12.74 -10.08 -8.53
C LEU A 400 12.96 -8.57 -8.67
N MET A 401 11.86 -7.84 -8.68
CA MET A 401 11.80 -6.38 -8.59
C MET A 401 11.59 -5.94 -7.14
N ALA A 402 10.89 -6.74 -6.35
CA ALA A 402 10.76 -6.52 -4.92
C ALA A 402 10.61 -7.83 -4.13
N ALA A 403 10.91 -7.76 -2.84
CA ALA A 403 10.85 -8.88 -1.92
C ALA A 403 10.30 -8.43 -0.56
N ASN A 404 9.58 -9.32 0.12
CA ASN A 404 9.17 -9.11 1.50
C ASN A 404 9.56 -10.32 2.35
N ILE A 405 9.96 -10.05 3.60
CA ILE A 405 10.37 -11.06 4.56
C ILE A 405 9.35 -11.06 5.68
N ASP A 406 8.58 -12.14 5.79
CA ASP A 406 7.75 -12.36 6.97
C ASP A 406 8.62 -12.97 8.08
N GLY A 407 8.75 -12.27 9.20
CA GLY A 407 9.64 -12.68 10.28
C GLY A 407 9.19 -12.12 11.61
N ALA A 408 9.13 -12.99 12.63
CA ALA A 408 8.77 -12.61 13.99
C ALA A 408 9.88 -11.81 14.70
N ASP A 409 11.16 -12.06 14.37
CA ASP A 409 12.30 -11.33 14.93
C ASP A 409 12.76 -10.24 13.96
N ALA A 410 12.51 -8.98 14.32
CA ALA A 410 12.86 -7.84 13.50
C ALA A 410 14.36 -7.71 13.21
N ILE A 411 15.25 -8.15 14.10
CA ILE A 411 16.70 -8.09 13.88
C ILE A 411 17.15 -9.19 12.92
N GLU A 412 16.56 -10.38 13.01
CA GLU A 412 16.76 -11.44 12.00
C GLU A 412 16.27 -10.97 10.63
N THR A 413 15.07 -10.38 10.56
CA THR A 413 14.51 -9.80 9.33
C THR A 413 15.45 -8.76 8.72
N VAL A 414 16.01 -7.85 9.52
CA VAL A 414 16.99 -6.87 9.05
C VAL A 414 18.27 -7.54 8.51
N ALA A 415 18.76 -8.60 9.15
CA ALA A 415 19.93 -9.33 8.68
C ALA A 415 19.68 -9.98 7.31
N ILE A 416 18.55 -10.68 7.15
CA ILE A 416 18.13 -11.27 5.87
C ILE A 416 17.98 -10.20 4.80
N ALA A 417 17.30 -9.09 5.13
CA ALA A 417 17.11 -7.97 4.22
C ALA A 417 18.44 -7.40 3.73
N ASN A 418 19.41 -7.20 4.62
CA ASN A 418 20.73 -6.70 4.24
C ASN A 418 21.52 -7.66 3.34
N GLU A 419 21.33 -8.97 3.47
CA GLU A 419 21.92 -9.94 2.55
C GLU A 419 21.29 -9.86 1.16
N ILE A 420 19.96 -9.72 1.07
CA ILE A 420 19.25 -9.49 -0.20
C ILE A 420 19.70 -8.17 -0.85
N LEU A 421 19.73 -7.08 -0.06
CA LEU A 421 20.16 -5.76 -0.53
C LEU A 421 21.61 -5.75 -1.01
N THR A 422 22.50 -6.48 -0.33
CA THR A 422 23.89 -6.65 -0.77
C THR A 422 23.97 -7.31 -2.14
N ARG A 423 23.17 -8.35 -2.38
CA ARG A 423 23.09 -9.03 -3.69
C ARG A 423 22.58 -8.09 -4.79
N TRP A 424 21.62 -7.23 -4.47
CA TRP A 424 21.10 -6.22 -5.38
C TRP A 424 21.99 -4.98 -5.52
N GLY A 425 23.09 -4.87 -4.75
CA GLY A 425 23.96 -3.69 -4.76
C GLY A 425 23.26 -2.43 -4.25
N ARG A 426 22.31 -2.56 -3.32
CA ARG A 426 21.51 -1.47 -2.77
C ARG A 426 22.00 -1.02 -1.39
N PRO A 427 21.69 0.22 -0.97
CA PRO A 427 21.99 0.68 0.38
C PRO A 427 21.41 -0.26 1.45
N LEU A 428 22.14 -0.43 2.55
CA LEU A 428 21.77 -1.34 3.63
C LEU A 428 20.94 -0.64 4.71
N ILE A 429 20.12 -1.42 5.40
CA ILE A 429 19.45 -1.03 6.64
C ILE A 429 20.50 -0.86 7.74
N THR A 430 20.45 0.27 8.45
CA THR A 430 21.36 0.58 9.54
C THR A 430 20.71 0.30 10.89
N VAL A 431 21.40 -0.45 11.75
CA VAL A 431 20.96 -0.73 13.12
C VAL A 431 21.94 -0.10 14.11
N THR A 432 21.43 0.75 15.01
CA THR A 432 22.20 1.32 16.11
C THR A 432 21.71 0.77 17.44
N ALA A 433 22.56 0.04 18.14
CA ALA A 433 22.20 -0.60 19.40
C ALA A 433 22.50 0.32 20.59
N LEU A 434 21.50 0.51 21.46
CA LEU A 434 21.55 1.32 22.68
C LEU A 434 21.24 0.40 23.86
N HIS A 435 22.15 0.31 24.81
CA HIS A 435 22.00 -0.55 25.98
C HIS A 435 22.30 0.23 27.26
N LEU A 436 21.57 -0.09 28.33
CA LEU A 436 21.94 0.41 29.65
C LEU A 436 23.16 -0.38 30.16
N GLU A 437 24.29 0.29 30.37
CA GLU A 437 25.49 -0.36 30.92
C GLU A 437 25.18 -0.96 32.30
N ASN A 438 25.23 -2.29 32.39
CA ASN A 438 25.20 -2.97 33.68
C ASN A 438 26.54 -2.75 34.40
N LYS A 439 26.64 -1.72 35.24
CA LYS A 439 27.75 -1.64 36.21
C LYS A 439 27.67 -2.87 37.11
N PRO A 440 28.68 -3.75 37.16
CA PRO A 440 28.63 -4.91 38.03
C PRO A 440 28.48 -4.42 39.47
N ARG A 441 27.44 -4.89 40.17
CA ARG A 441 27.24 -4.67 41.60
C ARG A 441 28.53 -5.08 42.31
N ARG A 442 29.33 -4.12 42.76
CA ARG A 442 30.49 -4.38 43.62
C ARG A 442 29.97 -5.16 44.83
N ARG A 443 30.32 -6.44 44.92
CA ARG A 443 30.12 -7.22 46.14
C ARG A 443 30.80 -6.45 47.26
N ALA A 444 30.03 -5.96 48.23
CA ALA A 444 30.57 -5.40 49.44
C ALA A 444 31.36 -6.52 50.15
N VAL A 445 32.68 -6.44 50.07
CA VAL A 445 33.59 -7.30 50.84
C VAL A 445 33.54 -6.81 52.28
N TRP A 446 32.75 -7.49 53.10
CA TRP A 446 32.76 -7.29 54.55
C TRP A 446 34.04 -7.91 55.14
N TRP A 447 35.03 -7.08 55.47
CA TRP A 447 36.18 -7.51 56.26
C TRP A 447 35.75 -7.74 57.72
N ARG A 448 35.77 -8.99 58.19
CA ARG A 448 35.74 -9.31 59.62
C ARG A 448 37.06 -8.84 60.25
N ARG A 449 37.01 -7.87 61.16
CA ARG A 449 38.08 -7.64 62.15
C ARG A 449 37.90 -8.62 63.31
N SER A 450 38.74 -9.63 63.36
CA SER A 450 39.08 -10.36 64.58
C SER A 450 39.81 -9.40 65.52
N LYS A 451 39.27 -9.17 66.73
CA LYS A 451 40.04 -8.62 67.85
C LYS A 451 40.55 -9.78 68.69
N LEU A 452 41.87 -9.92 68.73
CA LEU A 452 42.60 -10.48 69.85
C LEU A 452 42.54 -9.47 71.00
N ASN A 453 42.01 -9.91 72.14
CA ASN A 453 42.60 -9.77 73.47
C ASN A 453 41.83 -10.67 74.44
#